data_AF-A0A9W9CNG5-F1
#
_entry.id   AF-A0A9W9CNG5-F1
#
_cell.length_a   1.000
_cell.length_b   1.000
_cell.length_c   1.000
_cell.angle_alpha   90.00
_cell.angle_beta   90.00
_cell.angle_gamma   90.00
#
_symmetry.space_group_name_H-M   'P 1'
#
loop_
_entity.id
_entity.type
_entity.pdbx_description
1 polymer ?
#
loop_
_entity_poly.entity_id
_entity_poly.type
_entity_poly.pdbx_seq_one_letter_code
_entity_poly.pdbx_strand_id
1 'polypeptide(L)'
;MSSALQPSYLIIGAGVISVSTAYHLIKKYPHIFVQFVDLVPYPSQLAASWDWNKVIRADYGNLFCMEKALEALQLWRSDPLLRSYYHESRFFNINNTGLGRRIIENYKKRNAKVDAEMVSPDEFKDIGWAEATKALTAFVDAVVTAGVEYTAAGIGVLTFDEEGD
;
A
#
# COMPACT_ATOMS: atom_id res chain seq x y z
N MET A 1 11.59 17.57 -46.52
CA MET A 1 10.78 16.36 -46.26
C MET A 1 10.52 16.31 -44.76
N SER A 2 9.32 16.63 -44.32
CA SER A 2 8.94 16.53 -42.90
C SER A 2 8.76 15.04 -42.59
N SER A 3 9.69 14.42 -41.88
CA SER A 3 9.39 13.14 -41.24
C SER A 3 8.34 13.46 -40.18
N ALA A 4 7.10 13.03 -40.38
CA ALA A 4 6.04 13.22 -39.39
C ALA A 4 6.55 12.66 -38.05
N LEU A 5 6.84 13.54 -37.10
CA LEU A 5 7.08 13.18 -35.70
C LEU A 5 5.88 12.34 -35.27
N GLN A 6 6.07 11.09 -34.91
CA GLN A 6 4.98 10.22 -34.45
C GLN A 6 5.02 10.07 -32.92
N PRO A 7 4.63 11.08 -32.12
CA PRO A 7 4.06 10.77 -30.82
C PRO A 7 2.64 10.25 -31.03
N SER A 8 2.38 8.99 -30.68
CA SER A 8 1.04 8.41 -30.83
C SER A 8 0.13 8.80 -29.68
N TYR A 9 0.67 9.06 -28.48
CA TYR A 9 -0.09 9.49 -27.31
C TYR A 9 0.69 10.48 -26.44
N LEU A 10 0.03 11.60 -26.08
CA LEU A 10 0.44 12.50 -25.02
C LEU A 10 -0.45 12.22 -23.79
N ILE A 11 0.15 11.91 -22.65
CA ILE A 11 -0.57 11.62 -21.41
C ILE A 11 -0.24 12.71 -20.38
N ILE A 12 -1.29 13.38 -19.89
CA ILE A 12 -1.16 14.42 -18.87
C ILE A 12 -1.29 13.76 -17.48
N GLY A 13 -0.25 13.94 -16.67
CA GLY A 13 -0.04 13.30 -15.37
C GLY A 13 0.63 11.92 -15.49
N ALA A 14 1.66 11.69 -14.69
CA ALA A 14 2.39 10.43 -14.56
C ALA A 14 2.05 9.70 -13.25
N GLY A 15 0.77 9.75 -12.84
CA GLY A 15 0.23 8.99 -11.72
C GLY A 15 -0.06 7.52 -12.07
N VAL A 16 -0.52 6.74 -11.08
CA VAL A 16 -0.69 5.28 -11.20
C VAL A 16 -1.55 4.84 -12.40
N ILE A 17 -2.66 5.54 -12.67
CA ILE A 17 -3.56 5.19 -13.78
C ILE A 17 -2.88 5.48 -15.12
N SER A 18 -2.24 6.64 -15.25
CA SER A 18 -1.55 7.07 -16.46
C SER A 18 -0.36 6.17 -16.80
N VAL A 19 0.45 5.82 -15.80
CA VAL A 19 1.60 4.92 -15.98
C VAL A 19 1.14 3.51 -16.34
N SER A 20 0.11 2.98 -15.66
CA SER A 20 -0.49 1.69 -16.02
C SER A 20 -1.05 1.72 -17.46
N THR A 21 -1.69 2.81 -17.86
CA THR A 21 -2.21 3.00 -19.23
C THR A 21 -1.08 2.96 -20.26
N ALA A 22 -0.02 3.74 -20.07
CA ALA A 22 1.12 3.75 -20.97
C ALA A 22 1.80 2.37 -21.07
N TYR A 23 1.99 1.71 -19.92
CA TYR A 23 2.58 0.37 -19.87
C TYR A 23 1.79 -0.64 -20.70
N HIS A 24 0.46 -0.66 -20.55
CA HIS A 24 -0.40 -1.56 -21.33
C HIS A 24 -0.49 -1.16 -22.81
N LEU A 25 -0.46 0.14 -23.13
CA LEU A 25 -0.40 0.64 -24.51
C LEU A 25 0.87 0.17 -25.22
N ILE A 26 2.03 0.34 -24.60
CA ILE A 26 3.33 -0.06 -25.17
C ILE A 26 3.40 -1.59 -25.32
N LYS A 27 2.91 -2.35 -24.32
CA LYS A 27 2.82 -3.81 -24.43
C LYS A 27 1.95 -4.27 -25.60
N LYS A 28 0.83 -3.58 -25.85
CA LYS A 28 -0.11 -3.93 -26.93
C LYS A 28 0.36 -3.46 -28.30
N TYR A 29 1.03 -2.30 -28.36
CA TYR A 29 1.49 -1.66 -29.59
C TYR A 29 2.95 -1.22 -29.46
N PRO A 30 3.94 -2.12 -29.65
CA PRO A 30 5.35 -1.84 -29.34
C PRO A 30 6.01 -0.72 -30.14
N HIS A 31 5.38 -0.28 -31.24
CA HIS A 31 5.92 0.73 -32.14
C HIS A 31 5.42 2.16 -31.86
N ILE A 32 4.55 2.34 -30.86
CA ILE A 32 4.04 3.66 -30.51
C ILE A 32 5.04 4.42 -29.65
N PHE A 33 4.99 5.75 -29.74
CA PHE A 33 5.66 6.63 -28.79
C PHE A 33 4.63 7.23 -27.82
N VAL A 34 4.95 7.17 -26.53
CA VAL A 34 4.14 7.76 -25.45
C VAL A 34 4.97 8.81 -24.73
N GLN A 35 4.41 10.00 -24.58
CA GLN A 35 5.02 11.08 -23.81
C GLN A 35 4.16 11.45 -22.61
N PHE A 36 4.77 11.61 -21.44
CA PHE A 36 4.13 12.15 -20.26
C PHE A 36 4.41 13.65 -20.12
N VAL A 37 3.43 14.39 -19.62
CA VAL A 37 3.59 15.75 -19.10
C VAL A 37 3.05 15.77 -17.67
N ASP A 38 3.89 16.08 -16.69
CA ASP A 38 3.53 16.18 -15.28
C ASP A 38 4.08 17.50 -14.71
N LEU A 39 3.49 17.97 -13.61
CA LEU A 39 3.84 19.23 -12.95
C LEU A 39 5.19 19.16 -12.23
N VAL A 40 5.58 17.97 -11.76
CA VAL A 40 6.80 17.73 -10.98
C VAL A 40 7.50 16.46 -11.47
N PRO A 41 8.81 16.28 -11.19
CA PRO A 41 9.52 15.04 -11.51
C PRO A 41 8.89 13.80 -10.87
N TYR A 42 9.06 12.64 -11.52
CA TYR A 42 8.60 11.38 -10.94
C TYR A 42 9.57 10.90 -9.83
N PRO A 43 9.05 10.23 -8.78
CA PRO A 43 7.64 10.07 -8.44
C PRO A 43 7.01 11.40 -7.98
N SER A 44 5.84 11.74 -8.54
CA SER A 44 5.16 13.00 -8.23
C SER A 44 4.63 13.01 -6.80
N GLN A 45 5.13 13.92 -5.97
CA GLN A 45 4.67 14.11 -4.58
C GLN A 45 3.22 14.59 -4.50
N LEU A 46 2.66 15.08 -5.61
CA LEU A 46 1.27 15.50 -5.72
C LEU A 46 0.34 14.34 -6.08
N ALA A 47 0.88 13.18 -6.48
CA ALA A 47 0.08 12.02 -6.82
C ALA A 47 -0.51 11.39 -5.56
N ALA A 48 -1.78 10.97 -5.62
CA ALA A 48 -2.40 10.22 -4.52
C ALA A 48 -1.70 8.89 -4.20
N SER A 49 -0.85 8.41 -5.13
CA SER A 49 0.00 7.23 -4.97
C SER A 49 1.36 7.52 -4.33
N TRP A 50 1.73 8.78 -4.12
CA TRP A 50 2.88 9.12 -3.28
C TRP A 50 2.49 8.89 -1.83
N ASP A 51 2.71 7.65 -1.39
CA ASP A 51 2.29 7.15 -0.09
C ASP A 51 3.26 6.03 0.32
N TRP A 52 3.36 5.77 1.61
CA TRP A 52 4.17 4.68 2.14
C TRP A 52 3.51 3.32 1.88
N ASN A 53 2.18 3.28 1.91
CA ASN A 53 1.41 2.06 1.67
C ASN A 53 0.01 2.39 1.12
N LYS A 54 -0.62 1.39 0.50
CA LYS A 54 -2.04 1.42 0.11
C LYS A 54 -2.66 0.07 0.40
N VAL A 55 -3.93 0.07 0.80
CA VAL A 55 -4.69 -1.17 0.99
C VAL A 55 -5.03 -1.77 -0.36
N ILE A 56 -4.59 -3.01 -0.59
CA ILE A 56 -4.99 -3.83 -1.74
C ILE A 56 -6.03 -4.84 -1.27
N ARG A 57 -7.23 -4.81 -1.86
CA ARG A 57 -8.34 -5.68 -1.47
C ARG A 57 -9.36 -5.84 -2.59
N ALA A 58 -10.15 -6.92 -2.56
CA ALA A 58 -11.22 -7.16 -3.50
C ALA A 58 -12.64 -6.96 -2.93
N ASP A 59 -12.75 -6.59 -1.65
CA ASP A 59 -13.98 -6.56 -0.86
C ASP A 59 -14.93 -5.39 -1.21
N TYR A 60 -15.34 -5.27 -2.47
CA TYR A 60 -16.23 -4.21 -2.94
C TYR A 60 -17.69 -4.68 -2.98
N GLY A 61 -18.60 -3.81 -2.52
CA GLY A 61 -20.05 -4.06 -2.65
C GLY A 61 -20.54 -3.96 -4.10
N ASN A 62 -19.84 -3.19 -4.94
CA ASN A 62 -20.08 -3.12 -6.37
C ASN A 62 -19.35 -4.29 -7.07
N LEU A 63 -20.09 -5.07 -7.86
CA LEU A 63 -19.58 -6.29 -8.48
C LEU A 63 -18.51 -6.02 -9.54
N PHE A 64 -18.67 -4.98 -10.34
CA PHE A 64 -17.68 -4.57 -11.36
C PHE A 64 -16.35 -4.19 -10.71
N CYS A 65 -16.38 -3.43 -9.61
CA CYS A 65 -15.18 -3.10 -8.85
C CYS A 65 -14.53 -4.34 -8.24
N MET A 66 -15.33 -5.27 -7.68
CA MET A 66 -14.80 -6.52 -7.14
C MET A 66 -14.09 -7.35 -8.22
N GLU A 67 -14.69 -7.49 -9.41
CA GLU A 67 -14.06 -8.23 -10.51
C GLU A 67 -12.69 -7.64 -10.87
N LYS A 68 -12.61 -6.32 -11.06
CA LYS A 68 -11.34 -5.65 -11.37
C LYS A 68 -10.34 -5.73 -10.24
N ALA A 69 -10.79 -5.72 -9.01
CA ALA A 69 -9.92 -5.90 -7.86
C ALA A 69 -9.40 -7.34 -7.73
N LEU A 70 -10.19 -8.36 -8.06
CA LEU A 70 -9.75 -9.76 -8.11
C LEU A 70 -8.69 -9.99 -9.21
N GLU A 71 -8.90 -9.41 -10.40
CA GLU A 71 -7.91 -9.41 -11.49
C GLU A 71 -6.60 -8.74 -11.02
N ALA A 72 -6.70 -7.56 -10.40
CA ALA A 72 -5.53 -6.85 -9.87
C ALA A 72 -4.82 -7.63 -8.74
N LEU A 73 -5.56 -8.27 -7.85
CA LEU A 73 -5.00 -9.07 -6.75
C LEU A 73 -4.18 -10.25 -7.29
N GLN A 74 -4.62 -10.89 -8.38
CA GLN A 74 -3.84 -11.92 -9.04
C GLN A 74 -2.51 -11.35 -9.57
N LEU A 75 -2.54 -10.18 -10.20
CA LEU A 75 -1.32 -9.52 -10.70
C LEU A 75 -0.37 -9.12 -9.56
N TRP A 76 -0.87 -8.59 -8.44
CA TRP A 76 -0.04 -8.30 -7.26
C TRP A 76 0.67 -9.54 -6.72
N ARG A 77 0.05 -10.72 -6.82
CA ARG A 77 0.64 -11.99 -6.37
C ARG A 77 1.63 -12.59 -7.37
N SER A 78 1.42 -12.40 -8.67
CA SER A 78 2.16 -13.14 -9.70
C SER A 78 3.06 -12.31 -10.62
N ASP A 79 2.78 -11.01 -10.81
CA ASP A 79 3.56 -10.16 -11.71
C ASP A 79 4.94 -9.86 -11.09
N PRO A 80 6.06 -10.18 -11.78
CA PRO A 80 7.40 -9.94 -11.26
C PRO A 80 7.70 -8.47 -10.90
N LEU A 81 7.02 -7.52 -11.54
CA LEU A 81 7.19 -6.09 -11.24
C LEU A 81 6.48 -5.67 -9.95
N LEU A 82 5.41 -6.37 -9.57
CA LEU A 82 4.53 -5.97 -8.48
C LEU A 82 4.75 -6.81 -7.21
N ARG A 83 5.08 -8.09 -7.38
CA ARG A 83 5.08 -9.08 -6.30
C ARG A 83 5.96 -8.72 -5.12
N SER A 84 7.12 -8.11 -5.34
CA SER A 84 8.04 -7.70 -4.27
C SER A 84 7.48 -6.59 -3.38
N TYR A 85 6.46 -5.87 -3.85
CA TYR A 85 5.84 -4.74 -3.15
C TYR A 85 4.47 -5.09 -2.55
N TYR A 86 3.98 -6.32 -2.75
CA TYR A 86 2.72 -6.78 -2.19
C TYR A 86 2.94 -7.56 -0.89
N HIS A 87 2.42 -7.02 0.21
CA HIS A 87 2.45 -7.64 1.53
C HIS A 87 1.03 -8.05 1.93
N GLU A 88 0.73 -9.36 1.90
CA GLU A 88 -0.60 -9.90 2.16
C GLU A 88 -0.87 -10.02 3.68
N SER A 89 -1.23 -8.90 4.32
CA SER A 89 -1.34 -8.77 5.79
C SER A 89 -2.75 -8.93 6.38
N ARG A 90 -3.69 -9.55 5.63
CA ARG A 90 -5.14 -9.59 5.94
C ARG A 90 -5.79 -8.20 5.99
N PHE A 91 -7.13 -8.15 5.95
CA PHE A 91 -7.91 -6.91 5.99
C PHE A 91 -9.21 -7.14 6.76
N PHE A 92 -9.56 -6.19 7.62
CA PHE A 92 -10.81 -6.20 8.38
C PHE A 92 -11.67 -5.00 7.98
N ASN A 93 -12.94 -5.26 7.64
CA ASN A 93 -13.92 -4.22 7.37
C ASN A 93 -14.99 -4.23 8.46
N ILE A 94 -15.08 -3.14 9.21
CA ILE A 94 -16.09 -2.96 10.26
C ILE A 94 -17.13 -1.97 9.75
N ASN A 95 -18.38 -2.42 9.63
CA ASN A 95 -19.50 -1.57 9.23
C ASN A 95 -20.83 -2.14 9.77
N ASN A 96 -21.85 -1.28 9.87
CA ASN A 96 -23.22 -1.66 10.23
C ASN A 96 -24.20 -1.47 9.05
N THR A 97 -23.70 -1.33 7.81
CA THR A 97 -24.50 -0.95 6.62
C THR A 97 -24.93 -2.14 5.76
N GLY A 98 -24.64 -3.36 6.22
CA GLY A 98 -24.84 -4.60 5.46
C GLY A 98 -23.84 -4.79 4.33
N LEU A 99 -22.78 -3.98 4.23
CA LEU A 99 -21.76 -4.12 3.20
C LEU A 99 -21.05 -5.48 3.27
N GLY A 100 -20.74 -5.96 4.49
CA GLY A 100 -20.10 -7.27 4.68
C GLY A 100 -20.92 -8.40 4.04
N ARG A 101 -22.24 -8.43 4.27
CA ARG A 101 -23.15 -9.41 3.65
C ARG A 101 -23.11 -9.35 2.12
N ARG A 102 -23.19 -8.14 1.54
CA ARG A 102 -23.13 -7.94 0.07
C ARG A 102 -21.80 -8.41 -0.52
N ILE A 103 -20.68 -8.18 0.18
CA ILE A 103 -19.36 -8.65 -0.27
C ILE A 103 -19.31 -10.18 -0.29
N ILE A 104 -19.73 -10.84 0.79
CA ILE A 104 -19.76 -12.31 0.88
C ILE A 104 -20.66 -12.90 -0.22
N GLU A 105 -21.84 -12.31 -0.47
CA GLU A 105 -22.72 -12.72 -1.56
C GLU A 105 -22.07 -12.54 -2.94
N ASN A 106 -21.36 -11.44 -3.17
CA ASN A 106 -20.67 -11.19 -4.43
C ASN A 106 -19.54 -12.21 -4.67
N TYR A 107 -18.76 -12.55 -3.65
CA TYR A 107 -17.74 -13.60 -3.76
C TYR A 107 -18.35 -14.95 -4.13
N LYS A 108 -19.50 -15.31 -3.51
CA LYS A 108 -20.26 -16.52 -3.87
C LYS A 108 -20.72 -16.49 -5.32
N LYS A 109 -21.30 -15.38 -5.80
CA LYS A 109 -21.72 -15.21 -7.20
C LYS A 109 -20.59 -15.39 -8.20
N ARG A 110 -19.36 -15.04 -7.81
CA ARG A 110 -18.16 -15.15 -8.65
C ARG A 110 -17.41 -16.46 -8.49
N ASN A 111 -17.90 -17.37 -7.66
CA ASN A 111 -17.20 -18.61 -7.29
C ASN A 111 -15.74 -18.34 -6.90
N ALA A 112 -15.49 -17.18 -6.27
CA ALA A 112 -14.16 -16.75 -5.89
C ALA A 112 -13.74 -17.53 -4.63
N LYS A 113 -12.59 -18.20 -4.70
CA LYS A 113 -12.00 -18.86 -3.53
C LYS A 113 -11.31 -17.81 -2.67
N VAL A 114 -12.04 -17.25 -1.72
CA VAL A 114 -11.52 -16.27 -0.76
C VAL A 114 -11.81 -16.72 0.66
N ASP A 115 -10.86 -16.47 1.55
CA ASP A 115 -10.99 -16.70 2.99
C ASP A 115 -11.63 -15.46 3.63
N ALA A 116 -12.90 -15.21 3.26
CA ALA A 116 -13.65 -14.06 3.72
C ALA A 116 -14.80 -14.53 4.62
N GLU A 117 -14.81 -14.02 5.85
CA GLU A 117 -15.79 -14.36 6.86
C GLU A 117 -16.35 -13.12 7.55
N MET A 118 -17.56 -13.26 8.10
CA MET A 118 -18.13 -12.28 9.01
C MET A 118 -17.87 -12.75 10.44
N VAL A 119 -17.06 -11.99 11.16
CA VAL A 119 -16.63 -12.29 12.52
C VAL A 119 -17.48 -11.49 13.51
N SER A 120 -17.89 -12.10 14.62
CA SER A 120 -18.59 -11.37 15.68
C SER A 120 -17.63 -10.50 16.49
N PRO A 121 -18.07 -9.36 17.07
CA PRO A 121 -17.21 -8.59 17.98
C PRO A 121 -16.67 -9.41 19.15
N ASP A 122 -17.39 -10.44 19.57
CA ASP A 122 -17.02 -11.35 20.65
C ASP A 122 -15.79 -12.23 20.35
N GLU A 123 -15.38 -12.36 19.09
CA GLU A 123 -14.19 -13.14 18.70
C GLU A 123 -12.89 -12.31 18.83
N PHE A 124 -12.99 -11.01 19.10
CA PHE A 124 -11.85 -10.10 19.24
C PHE A 124 -11.46 -9.83 20.72
N LYS A 125 -11.72 -10.78 21.62
CA LYS A 125 -11.60 -10.58 23.09
C LYS A 125 -10.18 -10.33 23.60
N ASP A 126 -9.16 -10.67 22.80
CA ASP A 126 -7.75 -10.60 23.22
C ASP A 126 -6.89 -9.64 22.38
N ILE A 127 -7.52 -8.78 21.57
CA ILE A 127 -6.81 -7.68 20.90
C ILE A 127 -6.92 -6.40 21.72
N GLY A 128 -5.79 -5.71 21.89
CA GLY A 128 -5.70 -4.49 22.67
C GLY A 128 -4.86 -3.44 21.98
N TRP A 129 -4.88 -2.24 22.53
CA TRP A 129 -3.94 -1.18 22.20
C TRP A 129 -3.29 -0.72 23.50
N ALA A 130 -2.05 -0.25 23.40
CA ALA A 130 -1.33 0.29 24.55
C ALA A 130 -1.05 1.77 24.33
N GLU A 131 -1.07 2.54 25.42
CA GLU A 131 -0.60 3.92 25.43
C GLU A 131 0.93 3.91 25.33
N ALA A 132 1.47 3.85 24.11
CA ALA A 132 2.89 3.60 23.85
C ALA A 132 3.83 4.54 24.63
N THR A 133 3.52 5.84 24.70
CA THR A 133 4.29 6.80 25.49
C THR A 133 4.28 6.46 26.97
N LYS A 134 3.12 6.14 27.55
CA LYS A 134 3.03 5.79 28.97
C LYS A 134 3.74 4.47 29.28
N ALA A 135 3.65 3.51 28.38
CA ALA A 135 4.39 2.24 28.50
C ALA A 135 5.90 2.50 28.49
N LEU A 136 6.41 3.27 27.53
CA LEU A 136 7.83 3.65 27.47
C LEU A 136 8.26 4.39 28.74
N THR A 137 7.48 5.38 29.20
CA THR A 137 7.76 6.09 30.45
C THR A 137 7.84 5.13 31.63
N ALA A 138 6.88 4.21 31.78
CA ALA A 138 6.90 3.23 32.86
C ALA A 138 8.14 2.33 32.82
N PHE A 139 8.59 1.92 31.63
CA PHE A 139 9.82 1.15 31.45
C PHE A 139 11.07 1.97 31.80
N VAL A 140 11.16 3.21 31.33
CA VAL A 140 12.27 4.12 31.64
C VAL A 140 12.34 4.38 33.15
N ASP A 141 11.21 4.68 33.78
CA ASP A 141 11.13 4.90 35.22
C ASP A 141 11.56 3.66 36.01
N ALA A 142 11.17 2.46 35.55
CA ALA A 142 11.56 1.20 36.19
C ALA A 142 13.06 0.96 36.12
N VAL A 143 13.71 1.19 34.98
CA VAL A 143 15.16 1.00 34.84
C VAL A 143 15.95 2.08 35.56
N VAL A 144 15.47 3.32 35.57
CA VAL A 144 16.07 4.41 36.36
C VAL A 144 16.00 4.09 37.86
N THR A 145 14.85 3.60 38.33
CA THR A 145 14.68 3.13 39.72
C THR A 145 15.62 1.97 40.05
N ALA A 146 15.88 1.08 39.08
CA ALA A 146 16.83 -0.02 39.22
C ALA A 146 18.31 0.43 39.18
N GLY A 147 18.58 1.73 39.04
CA GLY A 147 19.91 2.32 39.07
C GLY A 147 20.53 2.63 37.71
N VAL A 148 19.76 2.54 36.62
CA VAL A 148 20.23 2.99 35.29
C VAL A 148 20.23 4.51 35.24
N GLU A 149 21.38 5.11 34.91
CA GLU A 149 21.46 6.56 34.72
C GLU A 149 20.81 6.99 33.41
N TYR A 150 19.89 7.95 33.47
CA TYR A 150 19.27 8.55 32.30
C TYR A 150 19.80 9.98 32.12
N THR A 151 20.41 10.26 30.97
CA THR A 151 20.89 11.59 30.60
C THR A 151 20.23 12.06 29.32
N ALA A 152 19.51 13.18 29.37
CA ALA A 152 19.00 13.86 28.19
C ALA A 152 20.08 14.79 27.64
N ALA A 153 20.66 14.46 26.48
CA ALA A 153 21.67 15.28 25.82
C ALA A 153 21.51 15.21 24.29
N GLY A 154 21.88 16.29 23.60
CA GLY A 154 22.04 16.26 22.14
C GLY A 154 23.36 15.60 21.78
N ILE A 155 23.32 14.58 20.92
CA ILE A 155 24.53 13.92 20.40
C ILE A 155 24.82 14.51 19.01
N GLY A 156 25.98 15.16 18.86
CA GLY A 156 26.37 15.81 17.61
C GLY A 156 27.26 14.96 16.71
N VAL A 157 28.24 14.28 17.29
CA VAL A 157 29.20 13.43 16.57
C VAL A 157 29.43 12.17 17.41
N LEU A 158 29.29 11.01 16.77
CA LEU A 158 29.82 9.75 17.28
C LEU A 158 31.26 9.62 16.79
N THR A 159 32.19 9.55 17.72
CA THR A 159 33.59 9.21 17.45
C THR A 159 33.83 7.79 17.90
N PHE A 160 34.31 6.96 16.97
CA PHE A 160 34.85 5.64 17.27
C PHE A 160 36.37 5.79 17.39
N ASP A 161 37.00 4.94 18.21
CA ASP A 161 38.45 4.85 18.25
C ASP A 161 39.02 4.13 17.02
N GLU A 162 40.34 3.94 16.96
CA GLU A 162 40.99 3.23 15.86
C GLU A 162 40.63 1.73 15.79
N GLU A 163 40.03 1.18 16.85
CA GLU A 163 39.62 -0.22 16.97
C GLU A 163 38.15 -0.42 16.55
N GLY A 164 37.34 0.64 16.58
CA GLY A 164 35.99 0.68 16.03
C GLY A 164 34.88 0.27 17.01
N ASP A 165 35.16 0.26 18.31
CA ASP A 165 34.18 0.05 19.39
C ASP A 165 33.54 1.37 19.86
#